data_AF-A0A2K8WTW3-F1
#
_entry.id   AF-A0A2K8WTW3-F1
#
_cell.length_a   1.000
_cell.length_b   1.000
_cell.length_c   1.000
_cell.angle_alpha   90.00
_cell.angle_beta   90.00
_cell.angle_gamma   90.00
#
_symmetry.space_group_name_H-M   'P 1'
#
loop_
_entity.id
_entity.type
_entity.pdbx_description
1 polymer ?
#
loop_
_entity_poly.entity_id
_entity_poly.type
_entity_poly.pdbx_seq_one_letter_code
_entity_poly.pdbx_strand_id
1 'polypeptide(L)'
;MKKQSKGFGDVGEKRKIAKKLGVENIFWRLPRSEQPVIERSWEDQEKTIAEIIGVDSDGELLSVDKKTLNTYAQYLQNNLIMPCYLTGIEDFSWEEFYIFGNGSKKEHEQLRKTRASYLDTFKLIELKTDFNEWSEIGVSVQRMEDGKKFELCLSELEATERLSKNYQLLHDYSCWFVNYQ
;
A
#
# COMPACT_ATOMS: atom_id res chain seq x y z
N MET A 1 -5.88 -10.31 -38.80
CA MET A 1 -4.44 -10.18 -38.49
C MET A 1 -4.31 -10.02 -36.98
N LYS A 2 -3.86 -11.06 -36.26
CA LYS A 2 -3.66 -11.04 -34.81
C LYS A 2 -2.20 -10.66 -34.54
N LYS A 3 -1.96 -9.55 -33.84
CA LYS A 3 -0.64 -9.26 -33.26
C LYS A 3 -0.56 -10.00 -31.92
N GLN A 4 0.30 -11.01 -31.85
CA GLN A 4 0.76 -11.57 -30.58
C GLN A 4 1.66 -10.53 -29.91
N SER A 5 1.26 -10.04 -28.73
CA SER A 5 2.18 -9.38 -27.83
C SER A 5 3.09 -10.45 -27.21
N LYS A 6 4.40 -10.27 -27.35
CA LYS A 6 5.39 -11.08 -26.65
C LYS A 6 5.28 -10.75 -25.16
N GLY A 7 4.59 -11.61 -24.41
CA GLY A 7 4.66 -11.62 -22.95
C GLY A 7 6.11 -11.84 -22.54
N PHE A 8 6.67 -10.84 -21.84
CA PHE A 8 8.00 -10.92 -21.27
C PHE A 8 8.03 -11.99 -20.17
N GLY A 9 9.13 -12.75 -20.16
CA GLY A 9 9.34 -13.93 -19.35
C GLY A 9 9.05 -13.76 -17.86
N ASP A 10 8.26 -14.73 -17.39
CA ASP A 10 8.21 -15.33 -16.05
C ASP A 10 8.88 -14.53 -14.91
N VAL A 11 8.04 -13.82 -14.15
CA VAL A 11 8.37 -13.22 -12.85
C VAL A 11 9.02 -14.24 -11.89
N GLY A 12 8.74 -15.54 -12.05
CA GLY A 12 9.40 -16.63 -11.34
C GLY A 12 10.89 -16.78 -11.65
N GLU A 13 11.32 -16.42 -12.86
CA GLU A 13 12.73 -16.47 -13.27
C GLU A 13 13.53 -15.34 -12.63
N LYS A 14 12.95 -14.13 -12.58
CA LYS A 14 13.56 -12.97 -11.91
C LYS A 14 13.74 -13.21 -10.41
N ARG A 15 12.77 -13.84 -9.74
CA ARG A 15 12.87 -14.24 -8.32
C ARG A 15 13.94 -15.34 -8.09
N LYS A 16 14.03 -16.34 -8.97
CA LYS A 16 15.07 -17.38 -8.89
C LYS A 16 16.47 -16.81 -9.06
N ILE A 17 16.65 -15.83 -9.94
CA ILE A 17 17.93 -15.16 -10.18
C ILE A 17 18.34 -14.32 -8.96
N ALA A 18 17.42 -13.53 -8.39
CA ALA A 18 17.69 -12.72 -7.19
C ALA A 18 18.08 -13.58 -5.98
N LYS A 19 17.41 -14.72 -5.80
CA LYS A 19 17.74 -15.72 -4.77
C LYS A 19 19.09 -16.40 -5.01
N LYS A 20 19.39 -16.78 -6.26
CA LYS A 20 20.67 -17.44 -6.64
C LYS A 20 21.87 -16.52 -6.45
N LEU A 21 21.69 -15.21 -6.63
CA LEU A 21 22.76 -14.22 -6.53
C LEU A 21 22.95 -13.67 -5.10
N GLY A 22 22.13 -14.08 -4.10
CA GLY A 22 22.25 -13.63 -2.70
C GLY A 22 21.85 -12.16 -2.50
N VAL A 23 21.01 -11.66 -3.39
CA VAL A 23 20.75 -10.23 -3.59
C VAL A 23 19.25 -9.93 -3.50
N GLU A 24 18.56 -10.68 -2.66
CA GLU A 24 17.13 -10.49 -2.35
C GLU A 24 16.85 -9.04 -1.88
N ASN A 25 17.89 -8.34 -1.41
CA ASN A 25 17.86 -6.94 -0.96
C ASN A 25 18.10 -5.84 -2.02
N ILE A 26 18.25 -6.13 -3.33
CA ILE A 26 18.53 -5.06 -4.32
C ILE A 26 17.29 -4.19 -4.58
N PHE A 27 16.09 -4.74 -4.47
CA PHE A 27 14.86 -3.99 -4.77
C PHE A 27 14.70 -2.77 -3.87
N TRP A 28 15.17 -2.84 -2.61
CA TRP A 28 15.25 -1.70 -1.68
C TRP A 28 16.15 -0.55 -2.16
N ARG A 29 17.06 -0.80 -3.12
CA ARG A 29 18.00 0.20 -3.65
C ARG A 29 17.54 0.82 -4.97
N LEU A 30 16.55 0.23 -5.64
CA LEU A 30 15.99 0.82 -6.84
C LEU A 30 15.05 1.96 -6.45
N PRO A 31 15.08 3.10 -7.18
CA PRO A 31 14.04 4.11 -7.07
C PRO A 31 12.66 3.46 -7.19
N ARG A 32 11.67 3.94 -6.44
CA ARG A 32 10.30 3.38 -6.41
C ARG A 32 9.70 3.19 -7.82
N SER A 33 9.95 4.14 -8.72
CA SER A 33 9.51 4.12 -10.12
C SER A 33 10.13 3.00 -10.96
N GLU A 34 11.27 2.44 -10.53
CA GLU A 34 12.00 1.39 -11.22
C GLU A 34 11.78 0.00 -10.58
N GLN A 35 11.11 -0.06 -9.43
CA GLN A 35 10.80 -1.32 -8.80
C GLN A 35 9.71 -2.08 -9.60
N PRO A 36 9.91 -3.38 -9.88
CA PRO A 36 8.91 -4.18 -10.57
C PRO A 36 7.66 -4.35 -9.71
N VAL A 37 6.52 -4.34 -10.37
CA VAL A 37 5.20 -4.61 -9.77
C VAL A 37 4.68 -5.91 -10.33
N ILE A 38 3.85 -6.60 -9.56
CA ILE A 38 3.08 -7.72 -10.08
C ILE A 38 1.99 -7.13 -10.97
N GLU A 39 2.15 -7.23 -12.28
CA GLU A 39 1.11 -6.88 -13.25
C GLU A 39 -0.09 -7.81 -13.04
N ARG A 40 -1.27 -7.21 -12.87
CA ARG A 40 -2.54 -7.87 -12.61
C ARG A 40 -3.65 -7.09 -13.32
N SER A 41 -4.66 -7.79 -13.83
CA SER A 41 -5.83 -7.11 -14.42
C SER A 41 -6.77 -6.59 -13.34
N TRP A 42 -7.63 -5.64 -13.71
CA TRP A 42 -8.67 -5.11 -12.82
C TRP A 42 -9.63 -6.21 -12.38
N GLU A 43 -10.01 -7.12 -13.30
CA GLU A 43 -10.93 -8.23 -13.01
C GLU A 43 -10.33 -9.21 -12.00
N ASP A 44 -9.03 -9.50 -12.10
CA ASP A 44 -8.37 -10.33 -11.11
C ASP A 44 -8.40 -9.65 -9.74
N GLN A 45 -8.12 -8.34 -9.68
CA GLN A 45 -8.13 -7.56 -8.43
C GLN A 45 -9.51 -7.57 -7.76
N GLU A 46 -10.55 -7.22 -8.50
CA GLU A 46 -11.92 -7.24 -8.02
C GLU A 46 -12.33 -8.61 -7.51
N LYS A 47 -11.93 -9.69 -8.20
CA LYS A 47 -12.20 -11.05 -7.73
C LYS A 47 -11.61 -11.34 -6.35
N THR A 48 -10.38 -10.92 -6.08
CA THR A 48 -9.80 -11.11 -4.74
C THR A 48 -10.47 -10.24 -3.70
N ILE A 49 -10.83 -9.01 -4.03
CA ILE A 49 -11.58 -8.15 -3.11
C ILE A 49 -12.96 -8.77 -2.81
N ALA A 50 -13.65 -9.29 -3.82
CA ALA A 50 -14.92 -10.00 -3.69
C ALA A 50 -14.81 -11.25 -2.81
N GLU A 51 -13.69 -11.98 -2.86
CA GLU A 51 -13.43 -13.12 -1.95
C GLU A 51 -13.29 -12.68 -0.47
N ILE A 52 -12.94 -11.42 -0.22
CA ILE A 52 -12.76 -10.85 1.13
C ILE A 52 -14.08 -10.27 1.66
N ILE A 53 -14.66 -9.33 0.92
CA ILE A 53 -15.82 -8.54 1.38
C ILE A 53 -17.17 -9.02 0.81
N GLY A 54 -17.16 -9.78 -0.28
CA GLY A 54 -18.37 -10.22 -1.00
C GLY A 54 -18.81 -9.26 -2.11
N VAL A 55 -19.93 -9.61 -2.72
CA VAL A 55 -20.61 -8.84 -3.77
C VAL A 55 -22.11 -8.70 -3.45
N ASP A 56 -22.78 -7.74 -4.08
CA ASP A 56 -24.22 -7.58 -4.00
C ASP A 56 -24.98 -8.53 -4.95
N SER A 57 -26.29 -8.30 -5.11
CA SER A 57 -27.15 -9.12 -5.98
C SER A 57 -26.86 -8.97 -7.47
N ASP A 58 -26.25 -7.85 -7.87
CA ASP A 58 -25.91 -7.55 -9.27
C ASP A 58 -24.47 -8.01 -9.60
N GLY A 59 -23.72 -8.47 -8.59
CA GLY A 59 -22.37 -8.98 -8.72
C GLY A 59 -21.29 -7.92 -8.51
N GLU A 60 -21.66 -6.73 -8.06
CA GLU A 60 -20.75 -5.62 -7.79
C GLU A 60 -20.14 -5.73 -6.39
N LEU A 61 -18.92 -5.23 -6.21
CA LEU A 61 -18.27 -5.20 -4.89
C LEU A 61 -19.11 -4.41 -3.88
N LEU A 62 -19.22 -4.94 -2.66
CA LEU A 62 -19.92 -4.21 -1.59
C LEU A 62 -19.21 -2.89 -1.27
N SER A 63 -20.01 -1.84 -1.05
CA SER A 63 -19.53 -0.50 -0.72
C SER A 63 -18.77 -0.46 0.60
N VAL A 64 -18.01 0.61 0.79
CA VAL A 64 -17.32 0.91 2.05
C VAL A 64 -18.36 1.21 3.13
N ASP A 65 -18.46 0.33 4.11
CA ASP A 65 -19.27 0.53 5.31
C ASP A 65 -18.58 -0.11 6.52
N LYS A 66 -19.14 0.11 7.71
CA LYS A 66 -18.57 -0.40 8.96
C LYS A 66 -18.41 -1.94 8.96
N LYS A 67 -19.31 -2.68 8.31
CA LYS A 67 -19.27 -4.14 8.25
C LYS A 67 -18.18 -4.58 7.27
N THR A 68 -18.14 -4.05 6.06
CA THR A 68 -17.14 -4.43 5.05
C THR A 68 -15.73 -4.02 5.47
N LEU A 69 -15.56 -2.85 6.07
CA LEU A 69 -14.29 -2.42 6.67
C LEU A 69 -13.82 -3.37 7.78
N ASN A 70 -14.73 -3.84 8.64
CA ASN A 70 -14.36 -4.78 9.71
C ASN A 70 -13.93 -6.12 9.13
N THR A 71 -14.65 -6.63 8.14
CA THR A 71 -14.27 -7.85 7.43
C THR A 71 -12.90 -7.71 6.79
N TYR A 72 -12.63 -6.59 6.10
CA TYR A 72 -11.35 -6.34 5.45
C TYR A 72 -10.22 -6.20 6.48
N ALA A 73 -10.42 -5.43 7.56
CA ALA A 73 -9.43 -5.26 8.62
C ALA A 73 -9.04 -6.59 9.27
N GLN A 74 -10.01 -7.45 9.58
CA GLN A 74 -9.77 -8.79 10.11
C GLN A 74 -9.00 -9.66 9.10
N TYR A 75 -9.35 -9.56 7.81
CA TYR A 75 -8.63 -10.28 6.77
C TYR A 75 -7.16 -9.85 6.71
N LEU A 76 -6.88 -8.55 6.74
CA LEU A 76 -5.51 -8.02 6.74
C LEU A 76 -4.73 -8.45 7.99
N GLN A 77 -5.32 -8.35 9.18
CA GLN A 77 -4.69 -8.79 10.44
C GLN A 77 -4.24 -10.26 10.38
N ASN A 78 -5.02 -11.12 9.72
CA ASN A 78 -4.72 -12.55 9.61
C ASN A 78 -3.75 -12.89 8.46
N ASN A 79 -3.61 -12.02 7.45
CA ASN A 79 -2.92 -12.35 6.20
C ASN A 79 -1.63 -11.55 5.96
N LEU A 80 -1.43 -10.43 6.65
CA LEU A 80 -0.20 -9.66 6.57
C LEU A 80 0.97 -10.42 7.19
N ILE A 81 2.08 -10.46 6.46
CA ILE A 81 3.32 -11.08 6.92
C ILE A 81 4.11 -10.03 7.69
N MET A 82 4.44 -10.33 8.96
CA MET A 82 5.20 -9.44 9.83
C MET A 82 6.69 -9.83 9.89
N PRO A 83 7.63 -8.87 9.96
CA PRO A 83 7.40 -7.42 9.95
C PRO A 83 6.96 -6.90 8.57
N CYS A 84 6.03 -5.94 8.56
CA CYS A 84 5.59 -5.23 7.36
C CYS A 84 6.15 -3.81 7.38
N TYR A 85 6.81 -3.40 6.28
CA TYR A 85 7.37 -2.06 6.12
C TYR A 85 6.58 -1.28 5.08
N LEU A 86 6.19 -0.06 5.42
CA LEU A 86 5.28 0.79 4.66
C LEU A 86 5.95 2.11 4.24
N THR A 87 5.42 2.72 3.20
CA THR A 87 5.74 4.08 2.74
C THR A 87 4.46 4.74 2.24
N GLY A 88 4.43 6.07 2.10
CA GLY A 88 3.27 6.73 1.52
C GLY A 88 3.07 6.39 0.04
N ILE A 89 1.82 6.19 -0.37
CA ILE A 89 1.46 5.98 -1.79
C ILE A 89 1.71 7.28 -2.57
N GLU A 90 1.24 8.40 -2.02
CA GLU A 90 1.37 9.75 -2.56
C GLU A 90 1.63 10.71 -1.40
N ASP A 91 1.77 12.00 -1.69
CA ASP A 91 1.94 13.01 -0.64
C ASP A 91 0.75 13.06 0.32
N PHE A 92 1.06 13.18 1.61
CA PHE A 92 0.02 13.36 2.62
C PHE A 92 -0.56 14.76 2.51
N SER A 93 -1.82 14.96 2.90
CA SER A 93 -2.53 16.25 2.69
C SER A 93 -1.80 17.47 3.26
N TRP A 94 -0.99 17.30 4.31
CA TRP A 94 -0.21 18.41 4.88
C TRP A 94 0.99 18.81 4.00
N GLU A 95 1.47 17.92 3.13
CA GLU A 95 2.59 18.12 2.21
C GLU A 95 2.18 18.78 0.90
N GLU A 96 0.92 18.64 0.47
CA GLU A 96 0.37 19.21 -0.77
C GLU A 96 0.69 20.71 -0.92
N PHE A 97 0.52 21.49 0.15
CA PHE A 97 0.80 22.93 0.16
C PHE A 97 2.27 23.26 -0.19
N TYR A 98 3.20 22.35 0.12
CA TYR A 98 4.63 22.52 -0.14
C TYR A 98 5.09 21.91 -1.46
N ILE A 99 4.38 20.88 -1.94
CA ILE A 99 4.71 20.17 -3.18
C ILE A 99 4.09 20.86 -4.39
N PHE A 100 2.81 21.25 -4.29
CA PHE A 100 2.05 21.87 -5.38
C PHE A 100 1.73 23.34 -5.14
N GLY A 101 1.68 23.76 -3.88
CA GLY A 101 1.36 25.13 -3.49
C GLY A 101 2.57 26.07 -3.39
N ASN A 102 2.38 27.16 -2.63
CA ASN A 102 3.38 28.21 -2.45
C ASN A 102 4.30 27.96 -1.24
N GLY A 103 4.26 26.77 -0.64
CA GLY A 103 5.04 26.44 0.54
C GLY A 103 6.56 26.46 0.29
N SER A 104 7.33 26.81 1.31
CA SER A 104 8.79 26.83 1.23
C SER A 104 9.37 25.43 1.41
N LYS A 105 10.28 25.01 0.52
CA LYS A 105 11.02 23.74 0.65
C LYS A 105 11.73 23.60 2.00
N LYS A 106 12.30 24.70 2.51
CA LYS A 106 12.99 24.72 3.81
C LYS A 106 12.04 24.47 4.97
N GLU A 107 10.81 24.99 4.88
CA GLU A 107 9.79 24.78 5.90
C GLU A 107 9.27 23.34 5.85
N HIS A 108 9.02 22.81 4.64
CA HIS A 108 8.65 21.40 4.43
C HIS A 108 9.69 20.45 5.03
N GLU A 109 10.98 20.65 4.72
CA GLU A 109 12.08 19.88 5.31
C GLU A 109 12.11 19.96 6.84
N GLN A 110 11.79 21.12 7.42
CA GLN A 110 11.77 21.27 8.87
C GLN A 110 10.57 20.55 9.50
N LEU A 111 9.40 20.59 8.86
CA LEU A 111 8.19 19.89 9.33
C LEU A 111 8.32 18.37 9.22
N ARG A 112 8.96 17.84 8.17
CA ARG A 112 9.21 16.39 8.03
C ARG A 112 10.02 15.79 9.19
N LYS A 113 10.80 16.61 9.91
CA LYS A 113 11.49 16.13 11.11
C LYS A 113 10.52 15.74 12.22
N THR A 114 9.33 16.33 12.28
CA THR A 114 8.34 16.07 13.35
C THR A 114 7.06 15.41 12.87
N ARG A 115 6.69 15.60 11.61
CA ARG A 115 5.52 15.00 10.96
C ARG A 115 5.93 13.76 10.14
N ALA A 116 5.00 12.82 10.01
CA ALA A 116 5.13 11.74 9.03
C ALA A 116 5.12 12.31 7.61
N SER A 117 5.99 11.80 6.75
CA SER A 117 6.04 12.14 5.32
C SER A 117 5.83 10.91 4.47
N TYR A 118 5.28 11.07 3.27
CA TYR A 118 5.13 9.97 2.31
C TYR A 118 6.48 9.35 1.88
N LEU A 119 7.56 10.10 2.07
CA LEU A 119 8.94 9.68 1.80
C LEU A 119 9.56 8.86 2.94
N ASP A 120 8.91 8.79 4.10
CA ASP A 120 9.40 8.04 5.24
C ASP A 120 9.17 6.54 5.03
N THR A 121 10.10 5.73 5.55
CA THR A 121 9.87 4.30 5.74
C THR A 121 9.34 4.05 7.14
N PHE A 122 8.22 3.34 7.23
CA PHE A 122 7.57 2.98 8.47
C PHE A 122 7.58 1.47 8.69
N LYS A 123 7.66 1.04 9.94
CA LYS A 123 7.33 -0.31 10.36
C LYS A 123 5.89 -0.33 10.89
N LEU A 124 5.05 -1.20 10.34
CA LEU A 124 3.71 -1.43 10.86
C LEU A 124 3.79 -2.01 12.28
N ILE A 125 3.04 -1.41 13.21
CA ILE A 125 2.88 -1.93 14.57
C ILE A 125 1.53 -2.64 14.70
N GLU A 126 0.45 -1.98 14.29
CA GLU A 126 -0.91 -2.43 14.56
C GLU A 126 -1.89 -1.88 13.52
N LEU A 127 -2.90 -2.68 13.17
CA LEU A 127 -4.10 -2.23 12.45
C LEU A 127 -5.18 -1.91 13.46
N LYS A 128 -5.71 -0.69 13.38
CA LYS A 128 -6.80 -0.20 14.22
C LYS A 128 -8.15 -0.60 13.64
N THR A 129 -8.96 -1.26 14.45
CA THR A 129 -10.33 -1.67 14.09
C THR A 129 -11.40 -0.72 14.63
N ASP A 130 -10.99 0.27 15.41
CA ASP A 130 -11.77 1.46 15.71
C ASP A 130 -11.63 2.44 14.56
N PHE A 131 -12.56 2.37 13.59
CA PHE A 131 -12.53 3.27 12.44
C PHE A 131 -12.53 4.73 12.88
N ASN A 132 -11.64 5.50 12.28
CA ASN A 132 -11.47 6.92 12.55
C ASN A 132 -12.68 7.72 12.02
N GLU A 133 -12.64 9.04 12.21
CA GLU A 133 -13.67 9.96 11.69
C GLU A 133 -13.86 9.90 10.16
N TRP A 134 -12.85 9.38 9.45
CA TRP A 134 -12.86 9.16 7.99
C TRP A 134 -13.49 7.83 7.59
N SER A 135 -14.00 7.06 8.55
CA SER A 135 -14.54 5.71 8.34
C SER A 135 -13.55 4.81 7.59
N GLU A 136 -12.29 4.83 8.02
CA GLU A 136 -11.20 4.08 7.40
C GLU A 136 -10.48 3.17 8.42
N ILE A 137 -9.76 2.14 7.92
CA ILE A 137 -8.77 1.40 8.69
C ILE A 137 -7.58 2.31 9.01
N GLY A 138 -7.41 2.67 10.28
CA GLY A 138 -6.20 3.32 10.77
C GLY A 138 -5.07 2.32 11.02
N VAL A 139 -3.83 2.81 11.02
CA VAL A 139 -2.66 2.04 11.45
C VAL A 139 -1.80 2.83 12.41
N SER A 140 -1.25 2.13 13.40
CA SER A 140 -0.12 2.62 14.18
C SER A 140 1.17 2.15 13.54
N VAL A 141 2.07 3.09 13.29
CA VAL A 141 3.35 2.82 12.64
C VAL A 141 4.51 3.48 13.39
N GLN A 142 5.71 2.95 13.20
CA GLN A 142 6.95 3.55 13.70
C GLN A 142 7.85 3.93 12.53
N ARG A 143 8.26 5.19 12.44
CA ARG A 143 9.24 5.63 11.46
C ARG A 143 10.60 5.01 11.74
N MET A 144 11.24 4.48 10.70
CA MET A 144 12.50 3.75 10.81
C MET A 144 13.70 4.66 11.12
N GLU A 145 13.67 5.92 10.67
CA GLU A 145 14.80 6.85 10.83
C GLU A 145 15.01 7.28 12.30
N ASP A 146 13.94 7.63 13.01
CA ASP A 146 14.03 8.21 14.36
C ASP A 146 13.14 7.53 15.40
N GLY A 147 12.46 6.45 15.03
CA GLY A 147 11.65 5.64 15.95
C GLY A 147 10.34 6.29 16.40
N LYS A 148 9.98 7.48 15.88
CA LYS A 148 8.72 8.16 16.22
C LYS A 148 7.53 7.34 15.75
N LYS A 149 6.46 7.39 16.54
CA LYS A 149 5.21 6.71 16.25
C LYS A 149 4.18 7.67 15.66
N PHE A 150 3.43 7.17 14.71
CA PHE A 150 2.38 7.92 14.03
C PHE A 150 1.12 7.05 13.91
N GLU A 151 -0.01 7.72 13.81
CA GLU A 151 -1.27 7.13 13.39
C GLU A 151 -1.60 7.67 12.01
N LEU A 152 -1.77 6.78 11.04
CA LEU A 152 -1.99 7.13 9.64
C LEU A 152 -3.16 6.33 9.08
N CYS A 153 -3.73 6.83 7.99
CA CYS A 153 -4.72 6.12 7.19
C CYS A 153 -4.03 5.02 6.37
N LEU A 154 -4.59 3.81 6.36
CA LEU A 154 -4.01 2.70 5.62
C LEU A 154 -4.10 2.92 4.10
N SER A 155 -5.12 3.63 3.64
CA SER A 155 -5.37 3.98 2.25
C SER A 155 -4.26 4.84 1.65
N GLU A 156 -3.56 5.62 2.49
CA GLU A 156 -2.43 6.47 2.12
C GLU A 156 -1.09 5.72 2.10
N LEU A 157 -1.06 4.44 2.48
CA LEU A 157 0.16 3.66 2.66
C LEU A 157 0.21 2.42 1.76
N GLU A 158 1.41 2.09 1.27
CA GLU A 158 1.69 0.83 0.59
C GLU A 158 2.86 0.09 1.23
N ALA A 159 2.97 -1.21 0.97
CA ALA A 159 4.18 -1.93 1.32
C ALA A 159 5.36 -1.46 0.47
N THR A 160 6.49 -1.27 1.12
CA THR A 160 7.74 -0.88 0.46
C THR A 160 8.29 -1.93 -0.52
N GLU A 161 7.98 -3.22 -0.33
CA GLU A 161 8.36 -4.30 -1.25
C GLU A 161 7.21 -4.59 -2.24
N ARG A 162 7.26 -4.00 -3.43
CA ARG A 162 6.17 -4.07 -4.44
C ARG A 162 5.89 -5.45 -5.03
N LEU A 163 6.81 -6.40 -4.87
CA LEU A 163 6.62 -7.80 -5.26
C LEU A 163 6.06 -8.66 -4.10
N SER A 164 5.86 -8.11 -2.91
CA SER A 164 5.42 -8.88 -1.75
C SER A 164 3.92 -9.20 -1.80
N LYS A 165 3.50 -10.21 -1.01
CA LYS A 165 2.07 -10.45 -0.72
C LYS A 165 1.46 -9.25 -0.01
N ASN A 166 2.20 -8.61 0.90
CA ASN A 166 1.72 -7.46 1.64
C ASN A 166 1.39 -6.28 0.71
N TYR A 167 2.20 -6.02 -0.33
CA TYR A 167 1.88 -4.99 -1.31
C TYR A 167 0.53 -5.23 -1.97
N GLN A 168 0.26 -6.46 -2.42
CA GLN A 168 -1.03 -6.81 -3.04
C GLN A 168 -2.19 -6.61 -2.07
N LEU A 169 -2.07 -7.12 -0.84
CA LEU A 169 -3.11 -7.01 0.18
C LEU A 169 -3.47 -5.56 0.50
N LEU A 170 -2.45 -4.70 0.63
CA LEU A 170 -2.64 -3.29 0.95
C LEU A 170 -3.12 -2.49 -0.26
N HIS A 171 -2.61 -2.80 -1.45
CA HIS A 171 -3.03 -2.16 -2.69
C HIS A 171 -4.49 -2.46 -3.02
N ASP A 172 -4.92 -3.73 -2.90
CA ASP A 172 -6.31 -4.14 -3.10
C ASP A 172 -7.25 -3.42 -2.11
N TYR A 173 -6.81 -3.20 -0.87
CA TYR A 173 -7.56 -2.41 0.12
C TYR A 173 -7.69 -0.94 -0.32
N SER A 174 -6.58 -0.27 -0.66
CA SER A 174 -6.61 1.14 -1.07
C SER A 174 -7.47 1.35 -2.33
N CYS A 175 -7.37 0.46 -3.32
CA CYS A 175 -8.19 0.50 -4.53
C CYS A 175 -9.68 0.35 -4.23
N TRP A 176 -10.06 -0.62 -3.39
CA TRP A 176 -11.46 -0.77 -2.97
C TRP A 176 -11.94 0.45 -2.19
N PHE A 177 -11.18 0.89 -1.19
CA PHE A 177 -11.57 1.97 -0.30
C PHE A 177 -11.76 3.31 -1.03
N VAL A 178 -10.96 3.62 -2.06
CA VAL A 178 -11.07 4.89 -2.80
C VAL A 178 -12.20 4.86 -3.84
N ASN A 179 -12.46 3.71 -4.46
CA ASN A 179 -13.42 3.63 -5.57
C ASN A 179 -14.87 3.32 -5.15
N TYR A 180 -15.09 2.84 -3.93
CA TYR A 180 -16.40 2.32 -3.48
C TYR A 180 -16.94 3.01 -2.21
N GLN A 181 -16.61 4.28 -1.98
CA GLN A 181 -17.21 5.12 -0.92
C GLN A 181 -18.59 5.66 -1.29
#